data_AF-A0A6J5UIZ5-F1
#
_entry.id   AF-A0A6J5UIZ5-F1
#
_cell.length_a   1.000
_cell.length_b   1.000
_cell.length_c   1.000
_cell.angle_alpha   90.00
_cell.angle_beta   90.00
_cell.angle_gamma   90.00
#
_symmetry.space_group_name_H-M   'P 1'
#
loop_
_entity.id
_entity.type
_entity.pdbx_description
1 polymer ?
#
loop_
_entity_poly.entity_id
_entity_poly.type
_entity_poly.pdbx_seq_one_letter_code
_entity_poly.pdbx_strand_id
1 'polypeptide(L)' 'MKVGLRVETCDGSVVKGFVKSEGLEKMVKELMEGDKGKEVRKKVKEFADLTSKAVKEGGSSWRNRNYRVVQYHHVN' A
#
# COMPACT_ATOMS: atom_id res chain seq x y z
N MET A 1 -5.23 -3.48 6.22
CA MET A 1 -4.30 -4.22 5.33
C MET A 1 -2.87 -3.82 5.71
N LYS A 2 -2.01 -4.78 6.09
CA LYS A 2 -0.65 -4.50 6.58
C LYS A 2 0.36 -4.75 5.45
N VAL A 3 0.85 -3.67 4.85
CA VAL A 3 1.73 -3.68 3.65
C VAL A 3 3.13 -3.11 3.92
N GLY A 4 3.49 -2.95 5.19
CA GLY A 4 4.80 -2.43 5.59
C GLY A 4 5.12 -2.72 7.05
N LEU A 5 6.41 -2.66 7.38
CA LEU A 5 6.92 -2.73 8.74
C LEU A 5 7.20 -1.30 9.23
N ARG A 6 6.77 -0.98 10.46
CA ARG A 6 7.06 0.29 11.11
C ARG A 6 8.30 0.15 11.97
N VAL A 7 9.18 1.14 11.93
CA VAL A 7 10.34 1.25 12.83
C VAL A 7 9.95 2.15 14.01
N GLU A 8 10.36 1.77 15.21
CA GLU A 8 10.12 2.57 16.42
C GLU A 8 11.09 3.76 16.49
N THR A 9 10.58 4.90 16.95
CA THR A 9 11.35 6.11 17.18
C THR A 9 11.94 6.12 18.59
N CYS A 10 13.12 6.72 18.76
CA CYS A 10 13.84 6.85 20.03
C CYS A 10 12.96 7.39 21.17
N ASP A 11 12.05 8.31 20.86
CA ASP A 11 11.32 9.09 21.87
C ASP A 11 9.88 8.60 22.08
N GLY A 12 9.52 7.42 21.54
CA GLY A 12 8.14 6.91 21.55
C GLY A 12 7.13 7.75 20.76
N SER A 13 7.57 8.84 20.15
CA SER A 13 6.75 9.78 19.40
C SER A 13 6.43 9.27 17.99
N VAL A 14 5.20 8.79 17.82
CA VAL A 14 4.67 8.17 16.59
C VAL A 14 4.67 9.10 15.36
N VAL A 15 4.79 10.42 15.55
CA VAL A 15 4.53 11.42 14.50
C VAL A 15 5.79 12.19 14.05
N LYS A 16 6.79 12.38 14.92
CA LYS A 16 8.02 13.18 14.67
C LYS A 16 9.20 12.76 15.56
N GLY A 17 9.38 11.47 15.83
CA GLY A 17 10.54 10.99 16.59
C GLY A 17 11.73 10.67 15.68
N PHE A 18 12.95 10.85 16.18
CA PHE A 18 14.15 10.36 15.49
C PHE A 18 14.20 8.83 15.55
N VAL A 19 14.76 8.19 14.53
CA VAL A 19 14.94 6.73 14.48
C VAL A 19 16.43 6.43 14.61
N LYS A 20 16.80 5.48 15.48
CA LYS A 20 18.18 5.02 15.58
C LYS A 20 18.58 4.30 14.29
N SER A 21 19.77 4.59 13.78
CA SER A 21 20.33 3.94 12.57
C SER A 21 20.31 2.42 12.69
N GLU A 22 20.66 1.88 13.86
CA GLU A 22 20.65 0.44 14.14
C GLU A 22 19.25 -0.20 14.02
N GLY A 23 18.22 0.50 14.52
CA GLY A 23 16.83 0.04 14.43
C GLY A 23 16.30 0.09 13.00
N LEU A 24 16.70 1.11 12.24
CA LEU A 24 16.41 1.24 10.83
C LEU A 24 17.07 0.12 10.02
N GLU A 25 18.37 -0.12 10.23
CA GLU A 25 19.13 -1.13 9.50
C GLU A 25 18.58 -2.55 9.70
N LYS A 26 18.26 -2.91 10.95
CA LYS A 26 17.64 -4.21 11.27
C LYS A 26 16.30 -4.38 10.56
N MET A 27 15.48 -3.32 10.52
CA MET A 27 14.17 -3.37 9.86
C MET A 27 14.28 -3.39 8.34
N VAL A 28 15.27 -2.72 7.76
CA VAL A 28 15.57 -2.83 6.32
C VAL A 28 16.01 -4.24 5.97
N LYS A 29 16.92 -4.84 6.74
CA LYS A 29 17.34 -6.24 6.55
C LYS A 29 16.16 -7.21 6.67
N GLU A 30 15.31 -7.07 7.68
CA GLU A 30 14.10 -7.87 7.86
C GLU A 30 13.08 -7.70 6.71
N LEU A 31 12.97 -6.49 6.14
CA LEU A 31 12.10 -6.21 5.00
C LEU A 31 12.63 -6.79 3.68
N MET A 32 13.96 -6.87 3.54
CA MET A 32 14.61 -7.34 2.32
C MET A 32 14.79 -8.86 2.29
N GLU A 33 15.26 -9.44 3.39
CA GLU A 33 15.68 -10.84 3.49
C GLU A 33 14.83 -11.66 4.47
N GLY A 34 14.21 -10.99 5.44
CA GLY A 34 13.39 -11.63 6.48
C GLY A 34 12.03 -12.14 5.98
N ASP A 35 11.46 -13.06 6.75
CA ASP A 35 10.21 -13.72 6.39
C ASP A 35 9.01 -12.76 6.45
N LYS A 36 9.04 -11.77 7.35
CA LYS A 36 8.05 -10.68 7.37
C LYS A 36 8.09 -9.86 6.08
N GLY A 37 9.28 -9.61 5.53
CA GLY A 37 9.47 -8.93 4.25
C GLY A 37 8.87 -9.70 3.08
N LYS A 38 9.07 -11.01 3.03
CA LYS A 38 8.47 -11.89 2.02
C LYS A 38 6.95 -11.87 2.05
N GLU A 39 6.36 -11.94 3.24
CA GLU A 39 4.90 -11.91 3.41
C GLU A 39 4.31 -10.57 2.94
N VAL A 40 4.97 -9.45 3.31
CA VAL A 40 4.56 -8.12 2.86
C VAL A 40 4.65 -7.99 1.34
N ARG A 41 5.75 -8.43 0.72
CA ARG A 41 5.91 -8.41 -0.75
C ARG A 41 4.82 -9.21 -1.46
N LYS A 42 4.47 -10.39 -0.94
CA LYS A 42 3.38 -11.22 -1.50
C LYS A 42 2.05 -10.48 -1.44
N LYS A 43 1.69 -9.92 -0.28
CA LYS A 43 0.44 -9.14 -0.10
C LYS A 43 0.38 -7.92 -1.03
N VAL A 44 1.49 -7.22 -1.23
CA VAL A 44 1.57 -6.07 -2.15
C VAL A 44 1.38 -6.53 -3.60
N LYS A 45 1.95 -7.66 -4.01
CA LYS A 45 1.78 -8.20 -5.35
C LYS A 45 0.32 -8.60 -5.63
N GLU A 46 -0.31 -9.30 -4.70
CA GLU A 46 -1.73 -9.66 -4.80
C GLU A 46 -2.62 -8.41 -4.88
N PHE A 47 -2.30 -7.38 -4.08
CA PHE A 47 -3.00 -6.10 -4.15
C PHE A 47 -2.82 -5.41 -5.49
N ALA A 48 -1.61 -5.40 -6.06
CA ALA A 48 -1.34 -4.82 -7.37
C ALA A 48 -2.17 -5.51 -8.47
N ASP A 49 -2.26 -6.84 -8.44
CA ASP A 49 -3.06 -7.63 -9.39
C ASP A 49 -4.56 -7.33 -9.26
N LEU A 50 -5.06 -7.27 -8.02
CA LEU A 50 -6.46 -6.92 -7.74
C LEU A 50 -6.79 -5.49 -8.21
N THR A 51 -5.89 -4.54 -7.93
CA THR A 51 -6.05 -3.15 -8.33
C THR A 51 -6.05 -3.04 -9.85
N SER A 52 -5.10 -3.70 -10.52
CA SER A 52 -5.04 -3.77 -11.99
C SER A 52 -6.32 -4.33 -12.60
N LYS A 53 -6.88 -5.41 -12.04
CA LYS A 53 -8.18 -5.94 -12.46
C LYS A 53 -9.34 -4.96 -12.23
N ALA A 54 -9.31 -4.21 -11.13
CA ALA A 54 -10.35 -3.25 -10.81
C ALA A 54 -10.35 -2.02 -11.73
N VAL A 55 -9.17 -1.55 -12.16
CA VAL A 55 -9.04 -0.38 -13.05
C VAL A 55 -9.05 -0.71 -14.54
N LYS A 56 -8.79 -1.97 -14.93
CA LYS A 56 -8.94 -2.41 -16.34
C LYS A 56 -10.36 -2.19 -16.84
N GLU A 57 -10.47 -2.06 -18.16
CA GLU A 57 -11.74 -1.91 -18.87
C GLU A 57 -12.69 -3.07 -18.54
N GLY A 58 -13.89 -2.74 -18.07
CA GLY A 58 -14.86 -3.71 -17.53
C GLY A 58 -14.71 -4.05 -16.04
N GLY A 59 -13.64 -3.61 -15.38
CA GLY A 59 -13.40 -3.73 -13.94
C GLY A 59 -14.31 -2.83 -13.09
N SER A 60 -14.37 -3.10 -11.78
CA SER A 60 -15.30 -2.41 -10.87
C SER A 60 -15.05 -0.90 -10.76
N SER A 61 -13.79 -0.46 -10.71
CA SER A 61 -13.44 0.96 -10.67
C SER A 61 -13.62 1.63 -12.03
N TRP A 62 -13.41 0.91 -13.13
CA TRP A 62 -13.72 1.40 -14.49
C TRP A 62 -15.22 1.61 -14.68
N ARG A 63 -16.05 0.64 -14.28
CA ARG A 63 -17.52 0.74 -14.32
C ARG A 63 -18.02 1.89 -13.47
N ASN A 64 -17.49 2.05 -12.26
CA ASN A 64 -17.87 3.16 -11.37
C ASN A 64 -17.50 4.52 -11.97
N ARG A 65 -16.31 4.65 -12.57
CA ARG A 65 -15.92 5.87 -13.30
C ARG A 65 -16.88 6.14 -14.47
N ASN A 66 -17.13 5.14 -15.31
CA ASN A 66 -18.00 5.31 -16.48
C ASN A 66 -19.43 5.68 -16.10
N TYR A 67 -19.99 5.08 -15.04
CA TYR A 67 -21.32 5.43 -14.54
C TYR A 67 -21.40 6.93 -14.18
N ARG A 68 -20.36 7.46 -13.53
CA ARG A 68 -20.30 8.87 -13.15
C ARG A 68 -20.12 9.80 -14.35
N VAL A 69 -19.34 9.40 -15.36
CA VAL A 69 -19.18 10.17 -16.61
C VAL A 69 -20.49 10.22 -17.38
N VAL A 70 -21.21 9.10 -17.49
CA VAL A 70 -22.51 9.04 -18.17
C VAL A 70 -23.56 9.88 -17.44
N GLN A 71 -23.61 9.82 -16.10
CA GLN A 71 -24.50 10.72 -15.35
C GLN A 71 -24.19 12.19 -15.60
N TYR A 72 -22.92 12.60 -15.58
CA TYR A 72 -22.53 14.00 -15.82
C TYR A 72 -22.99 14.53 -17.19
N HIS A 73 -22.99 13.67 -18.21
CA HIS A 73 -23.49 13.99 -19.56
C HIS A 73 -25.02 14.02 -19.67
N HIS A 74 -25.77 13.51 -18.69
CA HIS A 74 -27.23 13.61 -18.66
C HIS A 74 -27.74 14.76 -17.79
N VAL A 75 -26.87 15.42 -17.02
CA VAL A 75 -27.22 16.60 -16.21
C VAL A 75 -26.84 17.92 -16.90
N ASN A 76 -26.22 17.88 -18.08
CA ASN A 76 -25.95 19.03 -18.96
C ASN A 76 -26.65 18.84 -20.30
#